data_AF-A0A257XGR5-F1
#
_entry.id   AF-A0A257XGR5-F1
#
_cell.length_a   1.000
_cell.length_b   1.000
_cell.length_c   1.000
_cell.angle_alpha   90.00
_cell.angle_beta   90.00
_cell.angle_gamma   90.00
#
_symmetry.space_group_name_H-M   'P 1'
#
loop_
_entity.id
_entity.type
_entity.pdbx_description
1 polymer ?
#
loop_
_entity_poly.entity_id
_entity_poly.type
_entity_poly.pdbx_seq_one_letter_code
_entity_poly.pdbx_strand_id
1 'polypeptide(L)'
;MSAAPAISYNFAYLDEQTKRMIRRAILKAIAVPGYQVPFASREMPMPYGWGTGGVQVTAAILGADDVLKVIDQGSDDTTNAVSIRSFFAATAGVATTTQTADATIIQTRHRIPEADLSPHQVMVYQVPIPEPLRFLEPRETETRKLHALADYGLMHVKLYEDIARHGHIATTYAYPVHVAGRYVMDPSP
;
A
#
# COMPACT_ATOMS: atom_id res chain seq x y z
N MET A 1 40.73 0.57 21.41
CA MET A 1 40.15 0.53 20.04
C MET A 1 38.97 1.49 20.04
N SER A 2 39.06 2.61 19.32
CA SER A 2 37.92 3.53 19.16
C SER A 2 36.86 2.81 18.34
N ALA A 3 35.66 2.61 18.88
CA ALA A 3 34.54 2.06 18.13
C ALA A 3 34.30 2.96 16.90
N ALA A 4 34.09 2.34 15.74
CA ALA A 4 33.64 3.08 14.56
C ALA A 4 32.32 3.80 14.89
N PRO A 5 32.09 5.02 14.38
CA PRO A 5 30.85 5.74 14.65
C PRO A 5 29.67 4.86 14.22
N ALA A 6 28.71 4.67 15.13
CA ALA A 6 27.48 3.94 14.82
C ALA A 6 26.76 4.66 13.67
N ILE A 7 26.45 3.93 12.61
CA ILE A 7 25.65 4.45 11.50
C ILE A 7 24.25 4.73 12.05
N SER A 8 23.89 6.01 12.14
CA SER A 8 22.53 6.42 12.52
C SER A 8 21.75 6.79 11.27
N TYR A 9 20.62 6.11 11.06
CA TYR A 9 19.64 6.52 10.05
C TYR A 9 18.75 7.64 10.60
N ASN A 10 18.07 8.39 9.72
CA ASN A 10 16.96 9.23 10.16
C ASN A 10 15.84 8.34 10.73
N PHE A 11 14.98 8.89 11.60
CA PHE A 11 13.83 8.15 12.12
C PHE A 11 13.03 7.53 10.97
N ALA A 12 12.76 6.22 11.03
CA ALA A 12 12.10 5.47 9.97
C ALA A 12 12.80 5.56 8.59
N TYR A 13 14.14 5.66 8.60
CA TYR A 13 15.06 5.61 7.45
C TYR A 13 15.02 6.80 6.48
N LEU A 14 13.84 7.19 5.99
CA LEU A 14 13.69 8.23 4.97
C LEU A 14 14.11 9.60 5.49
N ASP A 15 14.74 10.41 4.64
CA ASP A 15 14.98 11.82 4.93
C ASP A 15 13.67 12.63 4.99
N GLU A 16 13.70 13.79 5.63
CA GLU A 16 12.51 14.63 5.82
C GLU A 16 11.96 15.23 4.52
N GLN A 17 12.77 15.42 3.48
CA GLN A 17 12.29 15.90 2.17
C GLN A 17 11.43 14.83 1.50
N THR A 18 11.88 13.58 1.52
CA THR A 18 11.18 12.42 0.96
C THR A 18 9.87 12.19 1.73
N LYS A 19 9.90 12.19 3.07
CA LYS A 19 8.67 12.13 3.88
C LYS A 19 7.70 13.27 3.56
N ARG A 20 8.19 14.51 3.48
CA ARG A 20 7.36 15.69 3.16
C ARG A 20 6.71 15.55 1.79
N MET A 21 7.39 14.96 0.81
CA MET A 21 6.84 14.70 -0.52
C MET A 21 5.75 13.62 -0.49
N ILE A 22 6.00 12.49 0.17
CA ILE A 22 5.01 11.42 0.34
C ILE A 22 3.77 11.93 1.08
N ARG A 23 3.95 12.70 2.17
CA ARG A 23 2.85 13.31 2.92
C ARG A 23 1.96 14.20 2.04
N ARG A 24 2.55 14.98 1.12
CA ARG A 24 1.76 15.77 0.14
C ARG A 24 0.97 14.87 -0.81
N ALA A 25 1.55 13.77 -1.27
CA ALA A 25 0.86 12.80 -2.12
C ALA A 25 -0.30 12.12 -1.38
N ILE A 26 -0.09 11.72 -0.12
CA ILE A 26 -1.14 11.15 0.74
C ILE A 26 -2.31 12.13 0.90
N LEU A 27 -2.03 13.39 1.23
CA LEU A 27 -3.09 14.41 1.37
C LEU A 27 -3.87 14.62 0.06
N LYS A 28 -3.22 14.51 -1.10
CA LYS A 28 -3.90 14.55 -2.40
C LYS A 28 -4.74 13.29 -2.65
N ALA A 29 -4.26 12.12 -2.27
CA ALA A 29 -4.99 10.85 -2.42
C ALA A 29 -6.25 10.82 -1.54
N ILE A 30 -6.16 11.35 -0.32
CA ILE A 30 -7.32 11.53 0.57
C ILE A 30 -8.35 12.48 -0.05
N ALA A 31 -7.89 13.60 -0.63
CA ALA A 31 -8.77 14.59 -1.25
C ALA A 31 -9.38 14.12 -2.59
N VAL A 32 -8.81 13.09 -3.23
CA VAL A 32 -9.30 12.52 -4.49
C VAL A 32 -9.39 10.99 -4.36
N PRO A 33 -10.40 10.46 -3.65
CA PRO A 33 -10.49 9.03 -3.32
C PRO A 33 -10.47 8.14 -4.57
N GLY A 34 -9.61 7.12 -4.56
CA GLY A 34 -9.44 6.17 -5.66
C GLY A 34 -8.54 6.63 -6.81
N TYR A 35 -8.05 7.88 -6.80
CA TYR A 35 -7.08 8.35 -7.78
C TYR A 35 -5.66 7.90 -7.45
N GLN A 36 -4.96 7.37 -8.46
CA GLN A 36 -3.56 6.97 -8.40
C GLN A 36 -2.65 8.22 -8.43
N VAL A 37 -2.33 8.79 -7.27
CA VAL A 37 -1.42 9.95 -7.16
C VAL A 37 0.03 9.50 -7.41
N PRO A 38 0.72 10.03 -8.44
CA PRO A 38 2.12 9.74 -8.66
C PRO A 38 2.99 10.34 -7.55
N PHE A 39 3.97 9.59 -7.05
CA PHE A 39 4.99 10.11 -6.15
C PHE A 39 6.37 9.54 -6.51
N ALA A 40 7.42 10.30 -6.22
CA ALA A 40 8.79 9.91 -6.58
C ALA A 40 9.35 8.93 -5.55
N SER A 41 9.18 7.63 -5.80
CA SER A 41 9.77 6.56 -4.98
C SER A 41 11.28 6.73 -4.83
N ARG A 42 11.81 6.28 -3.70
CA ARG A 42 13.24 6.09 -3.46
C ARG A 42 13.57 4.62 -3.42
N GLU A 43 14.85 4.33 -3.66
CA GLU A 43 15.40 3.02 -3.39
C GLU A 43 15.34 2.75 -1.89
N MET A 44 14.93 1.55 -1.53
CA MET A 44 14.80 1.08 -0.16
C MET A 44 15.75 -0.11 0.03
N PRO A 45 16.10 -0.48 1.28
CA PRO A 45 16.92 -1.67 1.56
C PRO A 45 16.14 -2.99 1.35
N MET A 46 15.17 -2.97 0.43
CA MET A 46 14.33 -4.08 0.00
C MET A 46 14.15 -3.96 -1.52
N PRO A 47 14.19 -5.07 -2.28
CA PRO A 47 14.01 -5.01 -3.73
C PRO A 47 12.61 -4.48 -4.13
N TYR A 48 12.50 -3.85 -5.29
CA TYR A 48 11.19 -3.55 -5.89
C TYR A 48 10.36 -4.83 -6.02
N GLY A 49 9.06 -4.73 -5.75
CA GLY A 49 8.14 -5.88 -5.66
C GLY A 49 7.99 -6.47 -4.26
N TRP A 50 8.87 -6.13 -3.30
CA TRP A 50 8.78 -6.57 -1.90
C TRP A 50 8.10 -5.52 -1.00
N GLY A 51 7.16 -4.76 -1.56
CA GLY A 51 6.34 -3.83 -0.78
C GLY A 51 6.98 -2.48 -0.45
N THR A 52 8.00 -2.06 -1.21
CA THR A 52 8.73 -0.79 -0.98
C THR A 52 7.84 0.46 -0.95
N GLY A 53 6.74 0.47 -1.71
CA GLY A 53 5.74 1.55 -1.65
C GLY A 53 5.05 1.63 -0.29
N GLY A 54 4.60 0.49 0.24
CA GLY A 54 4.00 0.41 1.58
C GLY A 54 4.99 0.83 2.67
N VAL A 55 6.24 0.37 2.59
CA VAL A 55 7.29 0.76 3.55
C VAL A 55 7.54 2.27 3.51
N GLN A 56 7.58 2.89 2.33
CA GLN A 56 7.77 4.34 2.22
C GLN A 56 6.59 5.14 2.78
N VAL A 57 5.36 4.68 2.54
CA VAL A 57 4.15 5.29 3.11
C VAL A 57 4.16 5.17 4.64
N THR A 58 4.40 3.98 5.18
CA THR A 58 4.52 3.75 6.63
C THR A 58 5.60 4.64 7.23
N ALA A 59 6.80 4.68 6.66
CA ALA A 59 7.90 5.53 7.13
C ALA A 59 7.55 7.04 7.14
N ALA A 60 6.66 7.49 6.25
CA ALA A 60 6.24 8.88 6.17
C ALA A 60 5.15 9.24 7.20
N ILE A 61 4.33 8.27 7.64
CA ILE A 61 3.22 8.53 8.58
C ILE A 61 3.54 8.12 10.02
N LEU A 62 4.52 7.23 10.22
CA LEU A 62 4.91 6.71 11.53
C LEU A 62 5.39 7.84 12.46
N GLY A 63 4.89 7.83 13.69
CA GLY A 63 5.33 8.61 14.84
C GLY A 63 6.03 7.73 15.89
N ALA A 64 6.68 8.36 16.86
CA ALA A 64 7.45 7.65 17.89
C ALA A 64 6.57 6.82 18.85
N ASP A 65 5.33 7.25 19.06
CA ASP A 65 4.37 6.61 19.97
C ASP A 65 3.46 5.60 19.28
N ASP A 66 3.66 5.35 17.97
CA ASP A 66 2.87 4.38 17.22
C ASP A 66 3.21 2.94 17.62
N VAL A 67 2.19 2.08 17.51
CA VAL A 67 2.33 0.63 17.64
C VAL A 67 2.12 0.01 16.27
N LEU A 68 3.19 -0.53 15.68
CA LEU A 68 3.19 -1.07 14.34
C LEU A 68 2.86 -2.57 14.32
N LYS A 69 1.83 -2.95 13.55
CA LYS A 69 1.60 -4.33 13.12
C LYS A 69 1.96 -4.48 11.65
N VAL A 70 2.61 -5.59 11.30
CA VAL A 70 2.96 -5.90 9.90
C VAL A 70 2.54 -7.33 9.59
N ILE A 71 1.74 -7.51 8.54
CA ILE A 71 1.26 -8.81 8.10
C ILE A 71 1.49 -9.02 6.60
N ASP A 72 1.74 -10.26 6.19
CA ASP A 72 1.73 -10.71 4.79
C ASP A 72 0.96 -12.04 4.76
N GLN A 73 0.05 -12.21 3.81
CA GLN A 73 -0.91 -13.31 3.77
C GLN A 73 -1.76 -13.43 5.06
N GLY A 74 -1.88 -12.34 5.83
CA GLY A 74 -2.57 -12.32 7.12
C GLY A 74 -1.75 -12.84 8.29
N SER A 75 -0.47 -13.15 8.10
CA SER A 75 0.43 -13.63 9.15
C SER A 75 1.57 -12.64 9.43
N ASP A 76 1.84 -12.43 10.71
CA ASP A 76 2.95 -11.62 11.23
C ASP A 76 4.32 -12.31 11.08
N ASP A 77 4.34 -13.63 10.87
CA ASP A 77 5.55 -14.48 10.91
C ASP A 77 6.07 -14.89 9.53
N THR A 78 5.47 -14.36 8.47
CA THR A 78 6.04 -14.51 7.14
C THR A 78 7.38 -13.78 7.04
N THR A 79 8.28 -14.28 6.18
CA THR A 79 9.62 -13.72 6.00
C THR A 79 9.59 -12.22 5.68
N ASN A 80 8.64 -11.80 4.83
CA ASN A 80 8.49 -10.40 4.45
C ASN A 80 7.96 -9.54 5.60
N ALA A 81 6.93 -9.99 6.32
CA ALA A 81 6.38 -9.27 7.47
C ALA A 81 7.42 -9.10 8.59
N VAL A 82 8.15 -10.17 8.92
CA VAL A 82 9.24 -10.15 9.90
C VAL A 82 10.35 -9.19 9.47
N SER A 83 10.75 -9.22 8.20
CA SER A 83 11.77 -8.32 7.64
C SER A 83 11.38 -6.85 7.78
N ILE A 84 10.16 -6.49 7.37
CA ILE A 84 9.66 -5.11 7.44
C ILE A 84 9.48 -4.64 8.88
N ARG A 85 8.92 -5.48 9.76
CA ARG A 85 8.76 -5.15 11.18
C ARG A 85 10.12 -4.93 11.84
N SER A 86 11.09 -5.80 11.58
CA SER A 86 12.46 -5.68 12.10
C SER A 86 13.16 -4.44 11.58
N PHE A 87 12.93 -4.08 10.31
CA PHE A 87 13.43 -2.84 9.71
C PHE A 87 12.92 -1.60 10.46
N PHE A 88 11.62 -1.51 10.76
CA PHE A 88 11.09 -0.37 11.52
C PHE A 88 11.52 -0.39 12.99
N ALA A 89 11.59 -1.56 13.62
CA ALA A 89 12.16 -1.68 14.96
C ALA A 89 13.60 -1.14 15.02
N ALA A 90 14.42 -1.45 14.01
CA ALA A 90 15.81 -1.00 13.94
C ALA A 90 15.96 0.49 13.58
N THR A 91 15.09 1.04 12.74
CA THR A 91 15.23 2.41 12.20
C THR A 91 14.38 3.46 12.88
N ALA A 92 13.34 3.05 13.63
CA ALA A 92 12.41 3.94 14.31
C ALA A 92 12.26 3.62 15.80
N GLY A 93 12.59 2.39 16.24
CA GLY A 93 12.47 2.01 17.65
C GLY A 93 11.03 1.98 18.17
N VAL A 94 10.05 1.90 17.27
CA VAL A 94 8.62 1.91 17.62
C VAL A 94 8.20 0.58 18.26
N ALA A 95 7.16 0.63 19.07
CA ALA A 95 6.51 -0.57 19.58
C ALA A 95 5.92 -1.39 18.42
N THR A 96 5.93 -2.72 18.56
CA THR A 96 5.31 -3.61 17.56
C THR A 96 4.37 -4.59 18.24
N THR A 97 3.34 -5.02 17.54
CA THR A 97 2.34 -5.95 18.05
C THR A 97 1.91 -6.95 16.98
N THR A 98 1.44 -8.12 17.43
CA THR A 98 0.73 -9.10 16.59
C THR A 98 -0.79 -9.00 16.77
N GLN A 99 -1.27 -8.19 17.71
CA GLN A 99 -2.69 -8.03 18.00
C GLN A 99 -3.26 -6.86 17.19
N THR A 100 -4.27 -7.13 16.36
CA THR A 100 -4.91 -6.09 15.53
C THR A 100 -5.47 -4.94 16.37
N ALA A 101 -6.08 -5.21 17.53
CA ALA A 101 -6.69 -4.19 18.38
C ALA A 101 -5.68 -3.19 18.99
N ASP A 102 -4.42 -3.61 19.15
CA ASP A 102 -3.39 -2.81 19.83
C ASP A 102 -2.57 -1.97 18.84
N ALA A 103 -2.71 -2.21 17.53
CA ALA A 103 -1.96 -1.49 16.50
C ALA A 103 -2.55 -0.11 16.26
N THR A 104 -1.71 0.90 16.01
CA THR A 104 -2.13 2.21 15.47
C THR A 104 -1.94 2.26 13.95
N ILE A 105 -0.90 1.58 13.44
CA ILE A 105 -0.63 1.41 12.02
C ILE A 105 -0.51 -0.08 11.71
N ILE A 106 -1.21 -0.53 10.66
CA ILE A 106 -1.15 -1.89 10.16
C ILE A 106 -0.67 -1.86 8.72
N GLN A 107 0.55 -2.31 8.48
CA GLN A 107 1.06 -2.50 7.13
C GLN A 107 0.75 -3.94 6.68
N THR A 108 0.06 -4.07 5.55
CA THR A 108 -0.43 -5.37 5.09
C THR A 108 -0.06 -5.66 3.64
N ARG A 109 0.11 -6.95 3.36
CA ARG A 109 0.09 -7.52 2.02
C ARG A 109 -0.98 -8.60 1.92
N HIS A 110 -1.92 -8.39 1.01
CA HIS A 110 -3.00 -9.30 0.59
C HIS A 110 -4.17 -9.53 1.54
N ARG A 111 -4.17 -8.96 2.75
CA ARG A 111 -5.23 -9.25 3.72
C ARG A 111 -5.69 -8.01 4.49
N ILE A 112 -6.99 -7.96 4.73
CA ILE A 112 -7.59 -7.16 5.78
C ILE A 112 -7.73 -8.08 7.01
N PRO A 113 -7.36 -7.64 8.22
CA PRO A 113 -7.64 -8.40 9.43
C PRO A 113 -9.13 -8.72 9.58
N GLU A 114 -9.46 -9.89 10.12
CA GLU A 114 -10.86 -10.25 10.42
C GLU A 114 -11.40 -9.50 11.65
N ALA A 115 -10.51 -9.06 12.54
CA ALA A 115 -10.89 -8.23 13.68
C ALA A 115 -11.25 -6.81 13.21
N ASP A 116 -12.34 -6.26 13.76
CA ASP A 116 -12.83 -4.94 13.41
C ASP A 116 -11.75 -3.86 13.63
N LEU A 117 -11.64 -2.96 12.65
CA LEU A 117 -10.74 -1.83 12.71
C LEU A 117 -11.37 -0.68 13.48
N SER A 118 -10.56 0.05 14.24
CA SER A 118 -11.01 1.26 14.96
C SER A 118 -10.77 2.55 14.14
N PRO A 119 -11.49 3.65 14.42
CA PRO A 119 -11.33 4.92 13.70
C PRO A 119 -9.94 5.57 13.80
N HIS A 120 -9.11 5.13 14.74
CA HIS A 120 -7.75 5.66 14.95
C HIS A 120 -6.67 4.84 14.25
N GLN A 121 -7.03 3.75 13.57
CA GLN A 121 -6.09 2.88 12.88
C GLN A 121 -5.88 3.30 11.43
N VAL A 122 -4.64 3.17 10.96
CA VAL A 122 -4.29 3.36 9.56
C VAL A 122 -3.84 2.04 8.94
N MET A 123 -4.54 1.61 7.90
CA MET A 123 -4.14 0.46 7.07
C MET A 123 -3.27 0.93 5.89
N VAL A 124 -2.10 0.32 5.72
CA VAL A 124 -1.18 0.59 4.60
C VAL A 124 -1.04 -0.67 3.76
N TYR A 125 -1.61 -0.66 2.55
CA TYR A 125 -1.59 -1.80 1.63
C TYR A 125 -0.36 -1.79 0.73
N GLN A 126 0.28 -2.95 0.58
CA GLN A 126 1.32 -3.18 -0.42
C GLN A 126 0.69 -3.52 -1.78
N VAL A 127 0.83 -2.61 -2.74
CA VAL A 127 0.19 -2.72 -4.06
C VAL A 127 1.26 -2.97 -5.14
N PRO A 128 1.25 -4.12 -5.83
CA PRO A 128 2.19 -4.40 -6.92
C PRO A 128 1.81 -3.68 -8.22
N ILE A 129 0.52 -3.64 -8.55
CA ILE A 129 -0.03 -2.99 -9.74
C ILE A 129 -1.17 -2.08 -9.27
N PRO A 130 -1.01 -0.75 -9.29
CA PRO A 130 -2.04 0.17 -8.81
C PRO A 130 -3.15 0.45 -9.83
N GLU A 131 -2.95 0.02 -11.08
CA GLU A 131 -3.81 0.35 -12.21
C GLU A 131 -4.81 -0.79 -12.47
N PRO A 132 -6.11 -0.64 -12.11
CA PRO A 132 -7.11 -1.69 -12.26
C PRO A 132 -7.38 -2.05 -13.73
N LEU A 133 -7.06 -1.16 -14.68
CA LEU A 133 -7.23 -1.39 -16.11
C LEU A 133 -6.00 -2.03 -16.75
N ARG A 134 -4.92 -2.30 -15.99
CA ARG A 134 -3.59 -2.64 -16.55
C ARG A 134 -3.61 -3.86 -17.48
N PHE A 135 -4.44 -4.86 -17.16
CA PHE A 135 -4.54 -6.08 -17.96
C PHE A 135 -5.47 -5.95 -19.17
N LEU A 136 -6.24 -4.85 -19.27
CA LEU A 136 -7.07 -4.49 -20.42
C LEU A 136 -6.34 -3.53 -21.36
N GLU A 137 -5.62 -2.57 -20.78
CA GLU A 137 -4.80 -1.60 -21.48
C GLU A 137 -3.44 -1.45 -20.77
N PRO A 138 -2.35 -1.97 -21.37
CA PRO A 138 -1.04 -1.99 -20.72
C PRO A 138 -0.34 -0.63 -20.68
N ARG A 139 -0.80 0.41 -21.41
CA ARG A 139 -0.14 1.71 -21.51
C ARG A 139 -0.70 2.71 -20.49
N GLU A 140 0.16 3.20 -19.60
CA GLU A 140 -0.22 4.27 -18.64
C GLU A 140 -0.74 5.53 -19.33
N THR A 141 -0.19 5.88 -20.50
CA THR A 141 -0.63 7.05 -21.27
C THR A 141 -2.09 6.95 -21.71
N GLU A 142 -2.62 5.74 -21.87
CA GLU A 142 -4.03 5.50 -22.21
C GLU A 142 -4.88 5.33 -20.95
N THR A 143 -4.46 4.51 -19.97
CA THR A 143 -5.26 4.32 -18.73
C THR A 143 -5.46 5.62 -17.95
N ARG A 144 -4.48 6.53 -17.95
CA ARG A 144 -4.65 7.86 -17.35
C ARG A 144 -5.75 8.70 -18.02
N LYS A 145 -5.94 8.56 -19.34
CA LYS A 145 -7.01 9.26 -20.08
C LYS A 145 -8.36 8.65 -19.74
N LEU A 146 -8.44 7.33 -19.66
CA LEU A 146 -9.65 6.60 -19.23
C LEU A 146 -10.08 7.06 -17.84
N HIS A 147 -9.15 7.12 -16.88
CA HIS A 147 -9.42 7.68 -15.55
C HIS A 147 -9.81 9.16 -15.58
N ALA A 148 -9.22 9.98 -16.45
CA ALA A 148 -9.56 11.40 -16.57
C ALA A 148 -11.00 11.60 -17.06
N LEU A 149 -11.43 10.79 -18.03
CA LEU A 149 -12.76 10.85 -18.66
C LEU A 149 -13.83 9.99 -17.95
N ALA A 150 -13.44 9.25 -16.90
CA ALA A 150 -14.27 8.24 -16.25
C ALA A 150 -14.81 7.17 -17.24
N ASP A 151 -14.00 6.82 -18.23
CA ASP A 151 -14.33 5.80 -19.23
C ASP A 151 -13.91 4.41 -18.73
N TYR A 152 -14.81 3.77 -17.99
CA TYR A 152 -14.60 2.42 -17.42
C TYR A 152 -15.39 1.33 -18.15
N GLY A 153 -15.89 1.60 -19.36
CA GLY A 153 -16.66 0.64 -20.16
C GLY A 153 -15.91 -0.67 -20.40
N LEU A 154 -14.59 -0.61 -20.62
CA LEU A 154 -13.72 -1.78 -20.80
C LEU A 154 -13.81 -2.77 -19.62
N MET A 155 -13.93 -2.26 -18.39
CA MET A 155 -14.04 -3.13 -17.22
C MET A 155 -15.37 -3.90 -17.22
N HIS A 156 -16.48 -3.24 -17.55
CA HIS A 156 -17.78 -3.89 -17.66
C HIS A 156 -17.81 -4.96 -18.75
N VAL A 157 -17.18 -4.69 -19.90
CA VAL A 157 -17.04 -5.66 -20.98
C VAL A 157 -16.30 -6.90 -20.48
N LYS A 158 -15.15 -6.74 -19.81
CA LYS A 158 -14.39 -7.87 -19.27
C LYS A 158 -15.21 -8.71 -18.29
N LEU A 159 -15.90 -8.08 -17.34
CA LEU A 159 -16.71 -8.81 -16.37
C LEU A 159 -17.84 -9.60 -17.05
N TYR A 160 -18.44 -9.04 -18.10
CA TYR A 160 -19.48 -9.73 -18.87
C TYR A 160 -18.91 -10.87 -19.72
N GLU A 161 -17.73 -10.69 -20.31
CA GLU A 161 -17.03 -11.76 -21.04
C GLU A 161 -16.72 -12.97 -20.15
N ASP A 162 -16.30 -12.73 -18.90
CA ASP A 162 -16.09 -13.82 -17.93
C ASP A 162 -17.38 -14.60 -17.70
N ILE A 163 -18.49 -13.90 -17.43
CA ILE A 163 -19.80 -14.54 -17.20
C ILE A 163 -20.24 -15.33 -18.44
N ALA A 164 -20.08 -14.77 -19.64
CA ALA A 164 -20.46 -15.43 -20.88
C ALA A 164 -19.64 -16.70 -21.15
N ARG A 165 -18.35 -16.72 -20.80
CA ARG A 165 -17.45 -17.86 -21.04
C ARG A 165 -17.48 -18.91 -19.93
N HIS A 166 -17.64 -18.48 -18.68
CA HIS A 166 -17.41 -19.32 -17.49
C HIS A 166 -18.65 -19.46 -16.59
N GLY A 167 -19.71 -18.69 -16.83
CA GLY A 167 -20.92 -18.65 -15.99
C GLY A 167 -20.74 -17.86 -14.68
N HIS A 168 -19.56 -17.28 -14.44
CA HIS A 168 -19.22 -16.48 -13.27
C HIS A 168 -18.06 -15.54 -13.61
N ILE A 169 -17.82 -14.55 -12.75
CA ILE A 169 -16.67 -13.63 -12.89
C ILE A 169 -15.40 -14.37 -12.48
N ALA A 170 -14.35 -14.32 -13.31
CA ALA A 170 -13.11 -15.08 -13.10
C ALA A 170 -12.10 -14.36 -12.20
N THR A 171 -12.26 -13.05 -11.96
CA THR A 171 -11.43 -12.28 -11.03
C THR A 171 -11.73 -12.68 -9.57
N THR A 172 -10.75 -13.23 -8.85
CA THR A 172 -10.92 -13.76 -7.48
C THR A 172 -10.22 -12.96 -6.38
N TYR A 173 -9.28 -12.08 -6.74
CA TYR A 173 -8.58 -11.12 -5.87
C TYR A 173 -8.25 -9.87 -6.69
N ALA A 174 -7.78 -8.79 -6.04
CA ALA A 174 -7.61 -7.48 -6.69
C ALA A 174 -8.86 -7.07 -7.49
N TYR A 175 -10.04 -7.36 -6.93
CA TYR A 175 -11.31 -7.15 -7.61
C TYR A 175 -11.60 -5.65 -7.68
N PRO A 176 -11.79 -5.06 -8.87
CA PRO A 176 -11.90 -3.61 -9.01
C PRO A 176 -13.10 -3.06 -8.24
N VAL A 177 -12.87 -1.98 -7.48
CA VAL A 177 -13.90 -1.31 -6.68
C VAL A 177 -14.19 0.09 -7.22
N HIS A 178 -15.42 0.56 -7.05
CA HIS A 178 -15.80 1.93 -7.40
C HIS A 178 -15.84 2.81 -6.15
N VAL A 179 -14.86 3.70 -6.00
CA VAL A 179 -14.63 4.50 -4.80
C VAL A 179 -15.31 5.86 -4.93
N ALA A 180 -16.04 6.25 -3.89
CA ALA A 180 -16.73 7.54 -3.78
C ALA A 180 -17.59 7.90 -5.01
N GLY A 181 -18.17 6.88 -5.67
CA GLY A 181 -19.02 7.08 -6.85
C GLY A 181 -18.27 7.63 -8.07
N ARG A 182 -16.93 7.54 -8.13
CA ARG A 182 -16.15 8.15 -9.21
C ARG A 182 -15.02 7.26 -9.75
N TYR A 183 -14.01 6.93 -8.94
CA TYR A 183 -12.82 6.23 -9.45
C TYR A 183 -12.99 4.72 -9.35
N VAL A 184 -12.70 4.00 -10.43
CA VAL A 184 -12.38 2.57 -10.32
C VAL A 184 -10.96 2.46 -9.76
N MET A 185 -10.78 1.62 -8.75
CA MET A 185 -9.52 1.46 -8.01
C MET A 185 -9.19 -0.04 -7.87
N ASP A 186 -7.90 -0.38 -7.96
CA ASP A 186 -7.39 -1.68 -7.53
C ASP A 186 -7.26 -1.67 -6.00
N PRO A 187 -7.96 -2.57 -5.26
CA PRO A 187 -7.95 -2.57 -3.79
C PRO A 187 -6.70 -3.22 -3.18
N SER A 188 -5.66 -3.45 -3.98
CA SER A 188 -4.61 -4.45 -3.77
C SER A 188 -5.13 -5.89 -3.98
N PRO A 189 -4.24 -6.84 -4.29
CA PRO A 189 -4.53 -8.27 -4.13
C PRO A 189 -4.99 -8.55 -2.70
#